data_AF-A0A381KPZ4-F1
#
_entry.id   AF-A0A381KPZ4-F1
#
_cell.length_a   1.000
_cell.length_b   1.000
_cell.length_c   1.000
_cell.angle_alpha   90.00
_cell.angle_beta   90.00
_cell.angle_gamma   90.00
#
_symmetry.space_group_name_H-M   'P 1'
#
loop_
_entity.id
_entity.type
_entity.pdbx_description
1 polymer ?
#
loop_
_entity_poly.entity_id
_entity_poly.type
_entity_poly.pdbx_seq_one_letter_code
_entity_poly.pdbx_strand_id
1 'polypeptide(L)'
;MAKLTKAEQKWLDDMQAVLNRCPSKRLGFYTMGDYSVHVFNLAQFDEVCALMDKGKHDFHQATKATDADFYESLEFPAQVQSTAG
;
A
#
# COMPACT_ATOMS: atom_id res chain seq x y z
N MET A 1 17.21 -0.60 20.69
CA MET A 1 16.13 -1.07 19.79
C MET A 1 14.89 -1.28 20.64
N ALA A 2 13.73 -0.83 20.17
CA ALA A 2 12.46 -1.22 20.79
C ALA A 2 12.29 -2.75 20.72
N LYS A 3 11.58 -3.34 21.68
CA LYS A 3 11.32 -4.78 21.74
C LYS A 3 9.82 -5.04 21.72
N LEU A 4 9.42 -6.01 20.91
CA LEU A 4 8.04 -6.52 20.91
C LEU A 4 7.85 -7.53 22.04
N THR A 5 6.64 -7.59 22.56
CA THR A 5 6.14 -8.71 23.35
C THR A 5 5.96 -9.94 22.45
N LYS A 6 5.86 -11.12 23.06
CA LYS A 6 5.57 -12.36 22.34
C LYS A 6 4.22 -12.31 21.59
N ALA A 7 3.23 -11.63 22.17
CA ALA A 7 1.91 -11.49 21.58
C ALA A 7 1.93 -10.59 20.34
N GLU A 8 2.64 -9.45 20.42
CA GLU A 8 2.80 -8.54 19.27
C GLU A 8 3.56 -9.21 18.12
N GLN A 9 4.65 -9.94 18.41
CA GLN A 9 5.38 -10.68 17.38
C GLN A 9 4.48 -11.72 16.72
N LYS A 10 3.74 -12.52 17.51
CA LYS A 10 2.82 -13.51 16.98
C LYS A 10 1.75 -12.88 16.08
N TRP A 11 1.20 -11.73 16.48
CA TRP A 11 0.20 -11.03 15.69
C TRP A 11 0.76 -10.56 14.34
N LEU A 12 2.00 -10.05 14.31
CA LEU A 12 2.69 -9.69 13.06
C LEU A 12 2.92 -10.90 12.16
N ASP A 13 3.33 -12.03 12.73
CA ASP A 13 3.55 -13.27 11.98
C ASP A 13 2.23 -13.77 11.34
N ASP A 14 1.13 -13.73 12.09
CA ASP A 14 -0.20 -14.11 11.60
C ASP A 14 -0.67 -13.16 10.47
N MET A 15 -0.43 -11.85 10.61
CA MET A 15 -0.72 -10.87 9.54
C MET A 15 0.12 -11.12 8.29
N GLN A 16 1.42 -11.36 8.44
CA GLN A 16 2.29 -11.69 7.30
C GLN A 16 1.83 -12.97 6.60
N ALA A 17 1.38 -13.99 7.35
CA ALA A 17 0.82 -15.20 6.77
C ALA A 17 -0.46 -14.92 5.95
N VAL A 18 -1.31 -13.99 6.39
CA VAL A 18 -2.50 -13.53 5.65
C VAL A 18 -2.11 -12.79 4.36
N LEU A 19 -1.09 -11.95 4.40
CA LEU A 19 -0.61 -11.24 3.20
C LEU A 19 0.03 -12.22 2.19
N ASN A 20 0.84 -13.16 2.68
CA ASN A 20 1.54 -14.15 1.85
C ASN A 20 0.60 -15.10 1.09
N ARG A 21 -0.59 -15.35 1.63
CA ARG A 21 -1.61 -16.20 0.97
C ARG A 21 -2.49 -15.44 -0.04
N CYS A 22 -2.20 -14.16 -0.31
CA CYS A 22 -2.94 -13.38 -1.30
C CYS A 22 -2.92 -14.11 -2.66
N PRO A 23 -4.09 -14.39 -3.28
CA PRO A 23 -4.14 -15.16 -4.53
C PRO A 23 -3.72 -14.33 -5.75
N SER A 24 -3.62 -13.01 -5.61
CA SER A 24 -3.40 -12.08 -6.70
C SER A 24 -1.95 -11.61 -6.73
N LYS A 25 -1.38 -11.55 -7.94
CA LYS A 25 -0.07 -10.94 -8.20
C LYS A 25 -0.16 -9.48 -8.66
N ARG A 26 -1.39 -8.97 -8.86
CA ARG A 26 -1.64 -7.61 -9.38
C ARG A 26 -2.06 -6.60 -8.30
N LEU A 27 -2.18 -7.01 -7.03
CA LEU A 27 -2.49 -6.07 -5.96
C LEU A 27 -1.20 -5.41 -5.48
N GLY A 28 -1.09 -4.12 -5.71
CA GLY A 28 -0.14 -3.23 -5.05
C GLY A 28 -0.85 -2.43 -3.97
N PHE A 29 -0.07 -1.87 -3.05
CA PHE A 29 -0.58 -1.12 -1.90
C PHE A 29 0.15 0.20 -1.74
N TYR A 30 -0.57 1.26 -1.39
CA TYR A 30 0.02 2.55 -1.01
C TYR A 30 -0.76 3.19 0.15
N THR A 31 -0.15 4.11 0.87
CA THR A 31 -0.80 4.94 1.89
C THR A 31 -0.30 6.38 1.77
N MET A 32 -1.00 7.32 2.38
CA MET A 32 -0.64 8.73 2.42
C MET A 32 -0.36 9.22 3.85
N GLY A 33 -0.18 8.30 4.82
CA GLY A 33 0.02 8.66 6.22
C GLY A 33 -1.25 8.65 7.07
N ASP A 34 -2.35 8.10 6.54
CA ASP A 34 -3.63 7.98 7.22
C ASP A 34 -3.89 6.54 7.70
N TYR A 35 -5.12 6.22 8.08
CA TYR A 35 -5.50 4.89 8.54
C TYR A 35 -5.70 3.89 7.38
N SER A 36 -5.59 4.35 6.13
CA SER A 36 -5.99 3.60 4.96
C SER A 36 -4.77 3.12 4.18
N VAL A 37 -4.79 1.84 3.82
CA VAL A 37 -3.88 1.24 2.84
C VAL A 37 -4.69 0.98 1.57
N HIS A 38 -4.52 1.85 0.58
CA HIS A 38 -5.20 1.79 -0.69
C HIS A 38 -4.63 0.69 -1.57
N VAL A 39 -5.50 0.08 -2.39
CA VAL A 39 -5.13 -1.00 -3.30
C VAL A 39 -5.15 -0.50 -4.74
N PHE A 40 -4.10 -0.80 -5.49
CA PHE A 40 -3.98 -0.44 -6.91
C PHE A 40 -3.48 -1.63 -7.74
N ASN A 41 -3.63 -1.51 -9.06
CA ASN A 41 -3.19 -2.47 -10.04
C ASN A 41 -1.67 -2.35 -10.25
N LEU A 42 -0.92 -3.24 -9.59
CA LEU A 42 0.53 -3.31 -9.69
C LEU A 42 1.02 -3.55 -11.14
N ALA A 43 0.21 -4.18 -11.98
CA ALA A 43 0.57 -4.40 -13.38
C ALA A 43 0.69 -3.11 -14.20
N GLN A 44 0.16 -1.98 -13.69
CA GLN A 44 0.26 -0.65 -14.30
C GLN A 44 1.26 0.26 -13.59
N PHE A 45 2.11 -0.29 -12.71
CA PHE A 45 3.06 0.50 -11.92
C PHE A 45 3.96 1.40 -12.78
N ASP A 46 4.50 0.88 -13.87
CA ASP A 46 5.37 1.66 -14.77
C ASP A 46 4.61 2.83 -15.44
N GLU A 47 3.32 2.65 -15.75
CA GLU A 47 2.48 3.71 -16.31
C GLU A 47 2.19 4.80 -15.27
N VAL A 48 1.90 4.39 -14.03
CA VAL A 48 1.72 5.29 -12.88
C VAL A 48 2.98 6.12 -12.66
N CYS A 49 4.15 5.48 -12.62
CA CYS A 49 5.45 6.15 -12.45
C CYS A 49 5.74 7.10 -13.61
N ALA A 50 5.52 6.68 -14.86
CA ALA A 50 5.72 7.53 -16.03
C ALA A 50 4.81 8.77 -16.04
N LEU A 51 3.62 8.69 -15.44
CA LEU A 51 2.74 9.86 -15.26
C LEU A 51 3.24 10.76 -14.11
N MET A 52 3.70 10.17 -13.01
CA MET A 52 4.27 10.89 -11.87
C MET A 52 5.52 11.69 -12.29
N ASP A 53 6.40 11.10 -13.10
CA ASP A 53 7.63 11.72 -13.60
C ASP A 53 7.39 12.94 -14.50
N LYS A 54 6.18 13.12 -15.03
CA LYS A 54 5.78 14.35 -15.74
C LYS A 54 5.55 15.53 -14.79
N GLY A 55 5.66 15.33 -13.47
CA GLY A 55 5.69 16.37 -12.45
C GLY A 55 4.33 17.00 -12.13
N LYS A 56 3.22 16.33 -12.44
CA LYS A 56 1.86 16.88 -12.24
C LYS A 56 1.00 16.10 -11.25
N HIS A 57 1.44 14.92 -10.82
CA HIS A 57 0.66 14.02 -10.00
C HIS A 57 1.53 13.39 -8.92
N ASP A 58 1.06 13.42 -7.67
CA ASP A 58 1.56 12.51 -6.65
C ASP A 58 1.12 11.07 -6.97
N PHE A 59 1.77 10.06 -6.37
CA PHE A 59 1.51 8.65 -6.67
C PHE A 59 0.00 8.29 -6.63
N HIS A 60 -0.72 8.71 -5.59
CA HIS A 60 -2.17 8.44 -5.44
C HIS A 60 -3.05 9.14 -6.49
N GLN A 61 -2.58 10.26 -7.05
CA GLN A 61 -3.29 10.96 -8.14
C GLN A 61 -3.01 10.26 -9.46
N ALA A 62 -1.77 9.78 -9.64
CA ALA A 62 -1.35 9.05 -10.82
C ALA A 62 -2.05 7.68 -10.94
N THR A 63 -2.26 6.95 -9.83
CA THR A 63 -3.04 5.69 -9.84
C THR A 63 -4.45 5.91 -10.36
N LYS A 64 -5.12 6.98 -9.92
CA LYS A 64 -6.48 7.33 -10.37
C LYS A 64 -6.50 7.80 -11.82
N ALA A 65 -5.53 8.61 -12.23
CA ALA A 65 -5.46 9.16 -13.58
C ALA A 65 -5.11 8.09 -14.65
N THR A 66 -4.50 6.97 -14.25
CA THR A 66 -4.17 5.83 -15.12
C THR A 66 -5.17 4.68 -15.02
N ASP A 67 -6.29 4.87 -14.30
CA ASP A 67 -7.28 3.82 -14.01
C ASP A 67 -6.68 2.58 -13.32
N ALA A 68 -5.54 2.75 -12.64
CA ALA A 68 -4.88 1.70 -11.88
C ALA A 68 -5.44 1.58 -10.46
N ASP A 69 -6.16 2.58 -9.94
CA ASP A 69 -6.74 2.52 -8.61
C ASP A 69 -7.94 1.55 -8.57
N PHE A 70 -7.97 0.61 -7.62
CA PHE A 70 -9.14 -0.26 -7.45
C PHE A 70 -10.26 0.40 -6.64
N TYR A 71 -10.02 1.59 -6.08
CA TYR A 71 -10.91 2.30 -5.18
C TYR A 71 -11.29 1.48 -3.93
N GLU A 72 -10.40 0.57 -3.53
CA GLU A 72 -10.51 -0.27 -2.33
C GLU A 72 -9.41 0.10 -1.34
N SER A 73 -9.69 -0.01 -0.04
CA SER A 73 -8.71 0.20 1.03
C SER A 73 -8.84 -0.83 2.15
N LEU A 74 -7.74 -1.04 2.88
CA LEU A 74 -7.72 -1.69 4.16
C LEU A 74 -7.60 -0.63 5.26
N GLU A 75 -8.46 -0.72 6.27
CA GLU A 75 -8.46 0.20 7.40
C GLU A 75 -7.65 -0.37 8.57
N PHE A 76 -6.59 0.34 8.96
CA PHE A 76 -5.72 -0.02 10.07
C PHE A 76 -6.17 0.69 11.36
N PRO A 77 -5.89 0.10 12.54
CA PRO A 77 -6.26 0.71 13.83
C PRO A 77 -5.39 1.93 14.21
N ALA A 78 -4.29 2.16 13.49
CA ALA A 78 -3.39 3.28 13.66
C ALA A 78 -2.95 3.81 12.29
N GLN A 79 -2.50 5.05 12.24
CA GLN A 79 -1.98 5.66 11.01
C GLN A 79 -0.80 4.85 10.44
N VAL A 80 -0.90 4.48 9.17
CA VAL A 80 0.17 3.85 8.40
C VAL A 80 0.98 4.96 7.77
N GLN A 81 2.16 5.22 8.34
CA GLN A 81 2.98 6.35 7.93
C GLN A 81 3.52 6.16 6.50
N SER A 82 3.33 7.17 5.65
CA SER A 82 4.00 7.28 4.36
C SER A 82 5.33 8.01 4.55
N THR A 83 6.44 7.28 4.57
CA THR A 83 7.77 7.88 4.59
C THR A 83 8.19 8.19 3.16
N ALA A 84 8.55 9.45 2.87
CA ALA A 84 9.23 9.78 1.62
C ALA A 84 10.53 8.97 1.53
N GLY A 85 10.72 8.27 0.42
CA GLY A 85 11.95 7.54 0.08
C GLY A 85 12.89 8.38 -0.76
#